data_AF-A0A4Y9Y6L1-F1
#
_entry.id   AF-A0A4Y9Y6L1-F1
#
_cell.length_a   1.000
_cell.length_b   1.000
_cell.length_c   1.000
_cell.angle_alpha   90.00
_cell.angle_beta   90.00
_cell.angle_gamma   90.00
#
_symmetry.space_group_name_H-M   'P 1'
#
loop_
_entity.id
_entity.type
_entity.pdbx_description
1 polymer ?
#
loop_
_entity_poly.entity_id
_entity_poly.type
_entity_poly.pdbx_seq_one_letter_code
_entity_poly.pdbx_strand_id
1 'polypeptide(L)'
;MANTYDFYKPKLGSEYPEVDGPLSITAYVSAIDAAYTAYRRKHAKAKKVANLNGNGDAATSLAAFSLDDVDFPVFHSPYGKMVQKAHARLVWNDFMANPKSPKYANVPNPEAILAQPYKESLTDKALEKTFIGVAKKEFDGTVEHGMRCARRCGNMYTASLYGGLASLLASVEPAAIKGKRISMFAFGSGLASSFFTINVKGDTTTIREKMDLLNRLESMKVVPCQAYVDALTLREKNHNAGSYVPEGSLDNIWPGGYYLESIDSKYRRKYGRKPKA
;
A
#
# COMPACT_ATOMS: atom_id res chain seq x y z
N MET A 1 1.59 16.18 1.81
CA MET A 1 0.30 16.48 2.46
C MET A 1 -0.39 17.55 1.65
N ALA A 2 -1.71 17.48 1.55
CA ALA A 2 -2.54 18.50 0.92
C ALA A 2 -3.90 18.50 1.62
N ASN A 3 -4.67 19.58 1.53
CA ASN A 3 -6.05 19.60 2.02
C ASN A 3 -6.98 19.11 0.90
N THR A 4 -7.60 17.94 1.07
CA THR A 4 -8.48 17.30 0.08
C THR A 4 -9.70 16.68 0.77
N TYR A 5 -10.79 16.54 0.02
CA TYR A 5 -12.03 15.90 0.48
C TYR A 5 -12.33 14.63 -0.33
N ASP A 6 -11.28 13.86 -0.62
CA ASP A 6 -11.37 12.63 -1.42
C ASP A 6 -12.01 11.47 -0.65
N PHE A 7 -11.71 11.37 0.64
CA PHE A 7 -12.36 10.46 1.58
C PHE A 7 -12.20 11.02 2.99
N TYR A 8 -13.30 11.07 3.75
CA TYR A 8 -13.31 11.60 5.12
C TYR A 8 -14.52 11.07 5.91
N LYS A 9 -14.53 11.25 7.24
CA LYS A 9 -15.59 10.77 8.14
C LYS A 9 -16.24 11.92 8.92
N PRO A 10 -17.13 12.71 8.29
CA PRO A 10 -17.72 13.88 8.93
C PRO A 10 -18.87 13.54 9.89
N LYS A 11 -19.54 12.40 9.68
CA LYS A 11 -20.71 11.95 10.45
C LYS A 11 -20.26 11.13 11.66
N LEU A 12 -20.07 11.78 12.81
CA LEU A 12 -19.50 11.14 14.01
C LEU A 12 -20.29 9.96 14.57
N GLY A 13 -21.61 9.91 14.32
CA GLY A 13 -22.46 8.77 14.71
C GLY A 13 -22.46 7.61 13.73
N SER A 14 -21.73 7.69 12.61
CA SER A 14 -21.66 6.65 11.58
C SER A 14 -20.23 6.18 11.41
N GLU A 15 -20.06 4.87 11.18
CA GLU A 15 -18.76 4.34 10.82
C GLU A 15 -18.36 4.68 9.37
N TYR A 16 -19.37 4.84 8.51
CA TYR A 16 -19.17 4.91 7.07
C TYR A 16 -18.60 6.27 6.64
N PRO A 17 -17.59 6.26 5.75
CA PRO A 17 -16.99 7.49 5.23
C PRO A 17 -17.85 8.11 4.13
N GLU A 18 -17.65 9.40 3.92
CA GLU A 18 -17.95 10.05 2.64
C GLU A 18 -16.77 9.81 1.70
N VAL A 19 -17.06 9.40 0.46
CA VAL A 19 -16.03 9.03 -0.52
C VAL A 19 -16.37 9.62 -1.88
N ASP A 20 -15.48 10.48 -2.38
CA ASP A 20 -15.45 10.85 -3.80
C ASP A 20 -14.50 9.89 -4.51
N GLY A 21 -15.08 8.83 -5.10
CA GLY A 21 -14.31 7.77 -5.77
C GLY A 21 -13.33 8.29 -6.83
N PRO A 22 -13.79 9.06 -7.84
CA PRO A 22 -12.92 9.69 -8.83
C PRO A 22 -11.80 10.55 -8.21
N LEU A 23 -12.12 11.38 -7.21
CA LEU A 23 -11.12 12.22 -6.55
C LEU A 23 -10.12 11.39 -5.74
N SER A 24 -10.54 10.32 -5.07
CA SER A 24 -9.64 9.44 -4.30
C SER A 24 -8.57 8.77 -5.16
N ILE A 25 -8.91 8.43 -6.41
CA ILE A 25 -7.95 7.87 -7.36
C ILE A 25 -6.91 8.93 -7.76
N THR A 26 -7.36 10.13 -8.14
CA THR A 26 -6.43 11.20 -8.56
C THR A 26 -5.61 11.75 -7.38
N ALA A 27 -6.18 11.78 -6.17
CA ALA A 27 -5.49 12.09 -4.93
C ALA A 27 -4.36 11.08 -4.64
N TYR A 28 -4.61 9.77 -4.77
CA TYR A 28 -3.58 8.76 -4.62
C TYR A 28 -2.47 8.91 -5.67
N VAL A 29 -2.83 9.07 -6.95
CA VAL A 29 -1.85 9.18 -8.06
C VAL A 29 -1.00 10.44 -7.91
N SER A 30 -1.60 11.58 -7.60
CA SER A 30 -0.83 12.82 -7.37
C SER A 30 0.03 12.73 -6.10
N ALA A 31 -0.44 12.05 -5.05
CA ALA A 31 0.31 11.82 -3.83
C ALA A 31 1.53 10.92 -4.03
N ILE A 32 1.45 9.93 -4.93
CA ILE A 32 2.61 9.08 -5.26
C ILE A 32 3.67 9.87 -6.04
N ASP A 33 3.25 10.67 -7.03
CA ASP A 33 4.15 11.53 -7.82
C ASP A 33 4.92 12.49 -6.90
N ALA A 34 4.20 13.16 -5.99
CA ALA A 34 4.78 14.13 -5.06
C ALA A 34 5.73 13.46 -4.05
N ALA A 35 5.31 12.35 -3.44
CA ALA A 35 6.12 11.66 -2.44
C ALA A 35 7.39 11.04 -3.06
N TYR A 36 7.26 10.43 -4.23
CA TYR A 36 8.40 9.86 -4.95
C TYR A 36 9.38 10.94 -5.41
N THR A 37 8.89 12.03 -5.98
CA THR A 37 9.72 13.19 -6.35
C THR A 37 10.45 13.78 -5.14
N ALA A 38 9.79 13.91 -3.99
CA ALA A 38 10.43 14.37 -2.76
C ALA A 38 11.54 13.41 -2.29
N TYR A 39 11.30 12.10 -2.35
CA TYR A 39 12.32 11.10 -2.03
C TYR A 39 13.53 11.18 -2.98
N ARG A 40 13.29 11.22 -4.30
CA ARG A 40 14.36 11.31 -5.32
C ARG A 40 15.24 12.54 -5.12
N ARG A 41 14.65 13.71 -4.80
CA ARG A 41 15.39 14.94 -4.46
C ARG A 41 16.26 14.77 -3.22
N LYS A 42 15.72 14.15 -2.15
CA LYS A 42 16.49 13.87 -0.92
C LYS A 42 17.63 12.89 -1.20
N HIS A 43 17.38 11.85 -1.99
CA HIS A 43 18.37 10.85 -2.36
C HIS A 43 19.51 11.46 -3.20
N ALA A 44 19.18 12.27 -4.21
CA ALA A 44 20.17 13.01 -5.01
C ALA A 44 21.06 13.90 -4.14
N LYS A 45 20.46 14.65 -3.20
CA LYS A 45 21.19 15.49 -2.24
C LYS A 45 22.12 14.66 -1.35
N ALA A 46 21.66 13.52 -0.83
CA ALA A 46 22.46 12.64 0.01
C ALA A 46 23.64 12.02 -0.76
N LYS A 47 23.42 11.55 -2.01
CA LYS A 47 24.49 11.07 -2.89
C LYS A 47 25.51 12.17 -3.18
N LYS A 48 25.08 13.42 -3.40
CA LYS A 48 25.99 14.56 -3.57
C LYS A 48 26.89 14.73 -2.35
N VAL A 49 26.32 14.73 -1.14
CA VAL A 49 27.09 14.86 0.11
C VAL A 49 28.10 13.71 0.28
N ALA A 50 27.69 12.48 -0.01
CA ALA A 50 28.59 11.33 0.02
C ALA A 50 29.70 11.39 -1.05
N ASN A 51 29.42 12.02 -2.19
CA ASN A 51 30.32 12.16 -3.33
C ASN A 51 31.00 13.55 -3.41
N LEU A 52 31.13 14.30 -2.31
CA LEU A 52 31.70 15.66 -2.27
C LEU A 52 33.18 15.79 -2.71
N ASN A 53 33.79 14.75 -3.31
CA ASN A 53 35.04 14.83 -4.07
C ASN A 53 34.85 14.80 -5.61
N GLY A 54 33.61 14.87 -6.13
CA GLY A 54 33.32 14.77 -7.58
C GLY A 54 32.62 16.01 -8.17
N ASN A 55 33.27 16.66 -9.14
CA ASN A 55 32.75 17.77 -9.97
C ASN A 55 31.75 17.27 -11.04
N GLY A 56 30.53 16.89 -10.64
CA GLY A 56 29.51 16.42 -11.58
C GLY A 56 28.19 17.21 -11.51
N ASP A 57 27.81 17.83 -12.63
CA ASP A 57 26.53 18.54 -12.87
C ASP A 57 25.27 17.63 -12.81
N ALA A 58 25.43 16.33 -12.54
CA ALA A 58 24.33 15.36 -12.41
C ALA A 58 23.50 15.49 -11.10
N ALA A 59 23.90 16.39 -10.20
CA ALA A 59 23.53 16.37 -8.77
C ALA A 59 22.13 16.90 -8.40
N THR A 60 21.28 17.23 -9.36
CA THR A 60 19.88 17.64 -9.14
C THR A 60 18.87 16.82 -9.95
N SER A 61 19.34 15.83 -10.72
CA SER A 61 18.47 15.04 -11.58
C SER A 61 17.57 14.11 -10.76
N LEU A 62 16.27 14.14 -11.07
CA LEU A 62 15.32 13.13 -10.56
C LEU A 62 15.71 11.71 -11.01
N ALA A 63 16.56 11.56 -12.04
CA ALA A 63 17.07 10.26 -12.47
C ALA A 63 18.14 9.66 -11.53
N ALA A 64 18.56 10.36 -10.47
CA ALA A 64 19.55 9.84 -9.50
C ALA A 64 19.03 8.68 -8.62
N PHE A 65 17.73 8.42 -8.67
CA PHE A 65 17.05 7.25 -8.11
C PHE A 65 15.92 6.83 -9.04
N SER A 66 15.83 5.54 -9.36
CA SER A 66 14.72 4.93 -10.09
C SER A 66 14.23 3.67 -9.40
N LEU A 67 13.19 3.02 -9.94
CA LEU A 67 12.80 1.69 -9.50
C LEU A 67 13.88 0.64 -9.74
N ASP A 68 14.87 0.87 -10.61
CA ASP A 68 16.01 -0.05 -10.76
C ASP A 68 16.92 -0.05 -9.50
N ASP A 69 16.79 0.96 -8.62
CA ASP A 69 17.43 1.00 -7.30
C ASP A 69 16.63 0.28 -6.20
N VAL A 70 15.47 -0.32 -6.54
CA VAL A 70 14.52 -0.98 -5.63
C VAL A 70 14.31 -2.43 -6.05
N ASP A 71 14.42 -3.36 -5.11
CA ASP A 71 14.17 -4.78 -5.41
C ASP A 71 12.69 -5.15 -5.23
N PHE A 72 12.01 -4.57 -4.22
CA PHE A 72 10.61 -4.90 -3.92
C PHE A 72 9.80 -3.65 -3.58
N PRO A 73 8.93 -3.18 -4.49
CA PRO A 73 8.00 -2.10 -4.18
C PRO A 73 6.77 -2.60 -3.41
N VAL A 74 6.40 -1.90 -2.34
CA VAL A 74 5.23 -2.18 -1.49
C VAL A 74 4.41 -0.91 -1.32
N PHE A 75 3.09 -1.04 -1.44
CA PHE A 75 2.17 0.11 -1.47
C PHE A 75 1.05 -0.07 -0.44
N HIS A 76 0.50 1.04 0.04
CA HIS A 76 -0.84 1.02 0.62
C HIS A 76 -1.82 0.48 -0.43
N SER A 77 -2.47 -0.64 -0.12
CA SER A 77 -3.34 -1.38 -1.05
C SER A 77 -4.81 -1.26 -0.66
N PRO A 78 -5.56 -0.25 -1.14
CA PRO A 78 -7.01 -0.22 -0.97
C PRO A 78 -7.69 -1.34 -1.79
N TYR A 79 -7.12 -1.70 -2.93
CA TYR A 79 -7.49 -2.87 -3.75
C TYR A 79 -6.38 -3.15 -4.77
N GLY A 80 -6.31 -4.39 -5.28
CA GLY A 80 -5.17 -4.84 -6.10
C GLY A 80 -4.95 -4.04 -7.39
N LYS A 81 -6.03 -3.61 -8.06
CA LYS A 81 -5.90 -2.78 -9.27
C LYS A 81 -5.28 -1.41 -8.99
N MET A 82 -5.49 -0.83 -7.81
CA MET A 82 -4.85 0.44 -7.44
C MET A 82 -3.34 0.28 -7.32
N VAL A 83 -2.87 -0.84 -6.77
CA VAL A 83 -1.43 -1.13 -6.63
C VAL A 83 -0.76 -1.27 -8.00
N GLN A 84 -1.41 -1.94 -8.96
CA GLN A 84 -0.91 -2.00 -10.34
C GLN A 84 -0.75 -0.60 -10.96
N LYS A 85 -1.73 0.28 -10.76
CA LYS A 85 -1.69 1.66 -11.26
C LYS A 85 -0.59 2.47 -10.58
N ALA A 86 -0.44 2.32 -9.27
CA ALA A 86 0.59 3.00 -8.48
C ALA A 86 2.00 2.62 -8.95
N HIS A 87 2.26 1.33 -9.17
CA HIS A 87 3.53 0.85 -9.69
C HIS A 87 3.79 1.37 -11.12
N ALA A 88 2.80 1.26 -12.01
CA ALA A 88 2.90 1.81 -13.36
C ALA A 88 3.16 3.34 -13.36
N ARG A 89 2.58 4.08 -12.40
CA ARG A 89 2.82 5.51 -12.25
C ARG A 89 4.25 5.82 -11.80
N LEU A 90 4.86 5.00 -10.94
CA LEU A 90 6.28 5.13 -10.63
C LEU A 90 7.17 4.87 -11.85
N VAL A 91 6.85 3.84 -12.65
CA VAL A 91 7.57 3.58 -13.92
C VAL A 91 7.42 4.76 -14.89
N TRP A 92 6.24 5.40 -14.96
CA TRP A 92 6.05 6.64 -15.71
C TRP A 92 6.91 7.78 -15.16
N ASN A 93 7.01 7.95 -13.85
CA ASN A 93 7.89 8.97 -13.24
C ASN A 93 9.37 8.76 -13.58
N ASP A 94 9.82 7.51 -13.71
CA ASP A 94 11.19 7.18 -14.12
C ASP A 94 11.39 7.45 -15.61
N PHE A 95 10.41 7.14 -16.46
CA PHE A 95 10.39 7.55 -17.87
C PHE A 95 10.48 9.06 -18.04
N MET A 96 9.69 9.84 -17.29
CA MET A 96 9.73 11.31 -17.36
C MET A 96 11.10 11.87 -16.94
N ALA A 97 11.85 11.15 -16.08
CA ALA A 97 13.18 11.57 -15.63
C ALA A 97 14.31 11.11 -16.57
N ASN A 98 14.13 9.99 -17.28
CA ASN A 98 15.11 9.44 -18.20
C ASN A 98 14.44 8.72 -19.40
N PRO A 99 13.81 9.48 -20.33
CA PRO A 99 12.99 8.89 -21.39
C PRO A 99 13.80 8.14 -22.43
N LYS A 100 15.11 8.38 -22.51
CA LYS A 100 16.04 7.73 -23.45
C LYS A 100 16.58 6.39 -22.94
N SER A 101 16.20 5.95 -21.74
CA SER A 101 16.60 4.64 -21.22
C SER A 101 16.14 3.52 -22.17
N PRO A 102 16.97 2.50 -22.46
CA PRO A 102 16.58 1.34 -23.26
C PRO A 102 15.32 0.63 -22.73
N LYS A 103 15.03 0.73 -21.43
CA LYS A 103 13.80 0.22 -20.79
C LYS A 103 12.52 0.76 -21.44
N TYR A 104 12.57 1.95 -22.05
CA TYR A 104 11.43 2.66 -22.61
C TYR A 104 11.43 2.72 -24.14
N ALA A 105 12.32 1.98 -24.81
CA ALA A 105 12.44 2.01 -26.28
C ALA A 105 11.13 1.67 -27.02
N ASN A 106 10.26 0.88 -26.38
CA ASN A 106 8.98 0.45 -26.94
C ASN A 106 7.77 1.27 -26.43
N VAL A 107 7.99 2.40 -25.74
CA VAL A 107 6.91 3.31 -25.35
C VAL A 107 6.37 4.00 -26.62
N PRO A 108 5.08 3.87 -26.95
CA PRO A 108 4.52 4.51 -28.14
C PRO A 108 4.41 6.03 -27.95
N ASN A 109 4.74 6.79 -29.01
CA ASN A 109 4.64 8.25 -29.07
C ASN A 109 5.22 8.97 -27.82
N PRO A 110 6.49 8.71 -27.45
CA PRO A 110 7.08 9.24 -26.23
C PRO A 110 7.09 10.77 -26.20
N GLU A 111 7.21 11.44 -27.34
CA GLU A 111 7.16 12.90 -27.44
C GLU A 111 5.82 13.47 -26.98
N ALA A 112 4.71 12.81 -27.36
CA ALA A 112 3.37 13.24 -26.97
C ALA A 112 3.13 13.05 -25.46
N ILE A 113 3.65 11.96 -24.89
CA ILE A 113 3.59 11.70 -23.45
C ILE A 113 4.41 12.73 -22.67
N LEU A 114 5.61 13.08 -23.16
CA LEU A 114 6.48 14.08 -22.53
C LEU A 114 5.87 15.49 -22.58
N ALA A 115 5.12 15.81 -23.63
CA ALA A 115 4.43 17.08 -23.79
C ALA A 115 3.06 17.16 -23.08
N GLN A 116 2.55 16.02 -22.57
CA GLN A 116 1.21 15.95 -21.99
C GLN A 116 1.07 16.84 -20.74
N PRO A 117 0.00 17.65 -20.62
CA PRO A 117 -0.28 18.38 -19.39
C PRO A 117 -0.45 17.45 -18.18
N TYR A 118 0.20 17.79 -17.07
CA TYR A 118 0.20 16.95 -15.86
C TYR A 118 -1.22 16.58 -15.38
N LYS A 119 -2.15 17.54 -15.36
CA LYS A 119 -3.52 17.30 -14.91
C LYS A 119 -4.24 16.23 -15.75
N GLU A 120 -4.00 16.22 -17.05
CA GLU A 120 -4.58 15.22 -17.97
C GLU A 120 -3.96 13.84 -17.74
N SER A 121 -2.66 13.78 -17.43
CA SER A 121 -1.96 12.52 -17.14
C SER A 121 -2.53 11.75 -15.94
N LEU A 122 -3.25 12.42 -15.02
CA LEU A 122 -3.81 11.80 -13.80
C LEU A 122 -5.02 10.91 -14.08
N THR A 123 -5.72 11.14 -15.19
CA THR A 123 -6.97 10.44 -15.53
C THR A 123 -6.90 9.71 -16.88
N ASP A 124 -5.86 9.96 -17.68
CA ASP A 124 -5.64 9.33 -18.98
C ASP A 124 -5.51 7.80 -18.88
N LYS A 125 -6.49 7.11 -19.46
CA LYS A 125 -6.56 5.63 -19.49
C LYS A 125 -5.60 5.01 -20.50
N ALA A 126 -5.27 5.71 -21.59
CA ALA A 126 -4.30 5.23 -22.55
C ALA A 126 -2.90 5.25 -21.94
N LEU A 127 -2.53 6.35 -21.26
CA LEU A 127 -1.29 6.45 -20.49
C LEU A 127 -1.22 5.36 -19.41
N GLU A 128 -2.28 5.21 -18.61
CA GLU A 128 -2.37 4.17 -17.58
C GLU A 128 -2.11 2.77 -18.17
N LYS A 129 -2.78 2.43 -19.28
CA LYS A 129 -2.65 1.13 -19.94
C LYS A 129 -1.23 0.91 -20.50
N THR A 130 -0.65 1.92 -21.13
CA THR A 130 0.73 1.87 -21.66
C THR A 130 1.72 1.52 -20.57
N PHE A 131 1.71 2.26 -19.45
CA PHE A 131 2.69 2.02 -18.39
C PHE A 131 2.39 0.79 -17.54
N ILE A 132 1.13 0.33 -17.44
CA ILE A 132 0.84 -1.01 -16.91
C ILE A 132 1.48 -2.08 -17.79
N GLY A 133 1.41 -1.94 -19.11
CA GLY A 133 2.06 -2.86 -20.06
C GLY A 133 3.57 -2.90 -19.89
N VAL A 134 4.21 -1.73 -19.85
CA VAL A 134 5.66 -1.59 -19.63
C VAL A 134 6.08 -2.18 -18.29
N ALA A 135 5.31 -1.92 -17.22
CA ALA A 135 5.62 -2.35 -15.87
C ALA A 135 5.28 -3.81 -15.58
N LYS A 136 4.60 -4.54 -16.48
CA LYS A 136 3.98 -5.83 -16.18
C LYS A 136 4.97 -6.87 -15.66
N LYS A 137 6.09 -7.09 -16.37
CA LYS A 137 7.10 -8.08 -15.98
C LYS A 137 7.70 -7.76 -14.61
N GLU A 138 7.99 -6.49 -14.35
CA GLU A 138 8.53 -6.02 -13.08
C GLU A 138 7.50 -6.15 -11.95
N PHE A 139 6.23 -5.81 -12.21
CA PHE A 139 5.14 -5.98 -11.24
C PHE A 139 5.00 -7.44 -10.81
N ASP A 140 4.92 -8.35 -11.78
CA ASP A 140 4.73 -9.79 -11.55
C ASP A 140 5.91 -10.40 -10.78
N GLY A 141 7.14 -9.90 -10.99
CA GLY A 141 8.36 -10.39 -10.35
C GLY A 141 8.77 -9.70 -9.04
N THR A 142 8.13 -8.58 -8.67
CA THR A 142 8.54 -7.79 -7.49
C THR A 142 7.37 -7.45 -6.58
N VAL A 143 6.41 -6.66 -7.07
CA VAL A 143 5.26 -6.14 -6.30
C VAL A 143 4.31 -7.26 -5.89
N GLU A 144 4.15 -8.25 -6.75
CA GLU A 144 3.22 -9.37 -6.55
C GLU A 144 3.47 -10.15 -5.26
N HIS A 145 4.73 -10.24 -4.81
CA HIS A 145 5.10 -10.88 -3.54
C HIS A 145 4.46 -10.17 -2.32
N GLY A 146 4.16 -8.87 -2.44
CA GLY A 146 3.48 -8.08 -1.41
C GLY A 146 1.95 -8.18 -1.41
N MET A 147 1.33 -8.99 -2.28
CA MET A 147 -0.12 -8.91 -2.51
C MET A 147 -0.98 -9.91 -1.73
N ARG A 148 -0.39 -10.82 -0.94
CA ARG A 148 -1.11 -11.92 -0.26
C ARG A 148 -2.22 -11.43 0.68
N CYS A 149 -1.88 -10.53 1.61
CA CYS A 149 -2.86 -9.95 2.53
C CYS A 149 -3.93 -9.15 1.80
N ALA A 150 -3.56 -8.30 0.84
CA ALA A 150 -4.51 -7.47 0.11
C ALA A 150 -5.58 -8.31 -0.62
N ARG A 151 -5.18 -9.43 -1.22
CA ARG A 151 -6.08 -10.34 -1.94
C ARG A 151 -7.02 -11.08 -1.02
N ARG A 152 -6.54 -11.47 0.16
CA ARG A 152 -7.29 -12.34 1.06
C ARG A 152 -8.11 -11.56 2.10
N CYS A 153 -7.63 -10.39 2.52
CA CYS A 153 -8.22 -9.58 3.60
C CYS A 153 -8.85 -8.27 3.10
N GLY A 154 -8.61 -7.84 1.86
CA GLY A 154 -9.07 -6.55 1.36
C GLY A 154 -8.32 -5.36 1.98
N ASN A 155 -8.98 -4.20 2.03
CA ASN A 155 -8.39 -2.98 2.59
C ASN A 155 -8.37 -3.02 4.13
N MET A 156 -7.17 -3.00 4.71
CA MET A 156 -6.92 -2.92 6.15
C MET A 156 -6.51 -1.50 6.60
N TYR A 157 -6.83 -0.48 5.81
CA TYR A 157 -6.51 0.94 6.08
C TYR A 157 -5.02 1.15 6.42
N THR A 158 -4.73 1.64 7.62
CA THR A 158 -3.36 1.93 8.09
C THR A 158 -2.46 0.69 8.07
N ALA A 159 -3.04 -0.49 8.28
CA ALA A 159 -2.31 -1.76 8.24
C ALA A 159 -2.08 -2.28 6.81
N SER A 160 -2.74 -1.75 5.78
CA SER A 160 -2.62 -2.29 4.40
C SER A 160 -1.19 -2.26 3.87
N LEU A 161 -0.43 -1.19 4.13
CA LEU A 161 0.97 -1.09 3.71
C LEU A 161 1.83 -2.17 4.40
N TYR A 162 1.65 -2.34 5.71
CA TYR A 162 2.40 -3.31 6.50
C TYR A 162 1.94 -4.75 6.27
N GLY A 163 0.68 -4.95 5.91
CA GLY A 163 0.19 -6.22 5.38
C GLY A 163 0.87 -6.58 4.06
N GLY A 164 1.19 -5.59 3.23
CA GLY A 164 2.02 -5.77 2.05
C GLY A 164 3.46 -6.17 2.38
N LEU A 165 4.07 -5.51 3.35
CA LEU A 165 5.42 -5.88 3.84
C LEU A 165 5.44 -7.29 4.44
N ALA A 166 4.44 -7.63 5.26
CA ALA A 166 4.30 -8.96 5.86
C ALA A 166 4.12 -10.03 4.77
N SER A 167 3.33 -9.74 3.72
CA SER A 167 3.16 -10.62 2.57
C SER A 167 4.48 -10.87 1.83
N LEU A 168 5.26 -9.82 1.61
CA LEU A 168 6.58 -9.91 0.97
C LEU A 168 7.53 -10.80 1.79
N LEU A 169 7.66 -10.52 3.09
CA LEU A 169 8.53 -11.28 4.00
C LEU A 169 8.11 -12.75 4.14
N ALA A 170 6.82 -13.05 3.95
CA ALA A 170 6.31 -14.42 3.98
C ALA A 170 6.48 -15.16 2.64
N SER A 171 6.51 -14.41 1.53
CA SER A 171 6.51 -14.96 0.16
C SER A 171 7.90 -15.12 -0.46
N VAL A 172 8.92 -14.44 0.08
CA VAL A 172 10.29 -14.47 -0.45
C VAL A 172 11.21 -15.14 0.56
N GLU A 173 12.05 -16.04 0.06
CA GLU A 173 13.02 -16.75 0.91
C GLU A 173 13.99 -15.77 1.61
N PRO A 174 14.31 -15.97 2.90
CA PRO A 174 15.17 -15.06 3.67
C PRO A 174 16.52 -14.76 3.00
N ALA A 175 17.13 -15.77 2.37
CA ALA A 175 18.38 -15.60 1.63
C ALA A 175 18.24 -14.69 0.40
N ALA A 176 17.09 -14.71 -0.28
CA ALA A 176 16.84 -13.91 -1.48
C ALA A 176 16.50 -12.45 -1.15
N ILE A 177 15.93 -12.18 0.02
CA ILE A 177 15.56 -10.82 0.45
C ILE A 177 16.66 -10.11 1.25
N LYS A 178 17.65 -10.85 1.79
CA LYS A 178 18.78 -10.25 2.51
C LYS A 178 19.59 -9.32 1.59
N GLY A 179 19.92 -8.13 2.09
CA GLY A 179 20.64 -7.09 1.35
C GLY A 179 19.77 -6.24 0.42
N LYS A 180 18.50 -6.63 0.21
CA LYS A 180 17.59 -6.00 -0.75
C LYS A 180 17.01 -4.69 -0.22
N ARG A 181 16.63 -3.80 -1.14
CA ARG A 181 15.92 -2.55 -0.86
C ARG A 181 14.44 -2.71 -1.16
N ILE A 182 13.62 -2.43 -0.16
CA ILE A 182 12.16 -2.40 -0.26
C ILE A 182 11.73 -0.94 -0.32
N SER A 183 10.91 -0.56 -1.29
CA SER A 183 10.24 0.75 -1.27
C SER A 183 8.85 0.64 -0.66
N MET A 184 8.44 1.68 0.04
CA MET A 184 7.21 1.73 0.83
C MET A 184 6.47 3.02 0.49
N PHE A 185 5.27 2.90 -0.10
CA PHE A 185 4.39 4.04 -0.34
C PHE A 185 3.19 4.03 0.60
N ALA A 186 3.21 4.90 1.60
CA ALA A 186 2.10 5.15 2.51
C ALA A 186 1.17 6.22 1.96
N PHE A 187 -0.14 5.98 2.08
CA PHE A 187 -1.19 6.92 1.68
C PHE A 187 -2.34 6.88 2.70
N GLY A 188 -2.89 8.06 2.99
CA GLY A 188 -4.15 8.24 3.68
C GLY A 188 -4.85 9.47 3.13
N SER A 189 -6.14 9.35 2.82
CA SER A 189 -6.97 10.43 2.29
C SER A 189 -7.10 11.62 3.23
N GLY A 190 -7.41 12.79 2.67
CA GLY A 190 -7.47 14.06 3.38
C GLY A 190 -6.42 15.13 3.02
N LEU A 191 -5.21 14.88 2.51
CA LEU A 191 -4.42 13.65 2.39
C LEU A 191 -3.02 13.82 2.98
N ALA A 192 -2.46 12.70 3.44
CA ALA A 192 -1.06 12.56 3.81
C ALA A 192 -0.44 11.34 3.12
N SER A 193 0.78 11.48 2.62
CA SER A 193 1.51 10.39 1.98
C SER A 193 3.00 10.47 2.29
N SER A 194 3.69 9.34 2.13
CA SER A 194 5.13 9.24 2.28
C SER A 194 5.68 8.09 1.46
N PHE A 195 6.77 8.37 0.74
CA PHE A 195 7.59 7.35 0.09
C PHE A 195 8.89 7.23 0.87
N PHE A 196 9.23 6.01 1.28
CA PHE A 196 10.46 5.72 1.99
C PHE A 196 10.98 4.33 1.60
N THR A 197 12.19 4.01 2.01
CA THR A 197 12.83 2.73 1.68
C THR A 197 13.36 2.05 2.93
N ILE A 198 13.33 0.72 2.94
CA ILE A 198 13.90 -0.14 3.96
C ILE A 198 15.01 -0.96 3.30
N ASN A 199 16.16 -1.07 3.97
CA ASN A 199 17.21 -2.00 3.57
C ASN A 199 17.21 -3.20 4.49
N VAL A 200 17.06 -4.40 3.94
CA VAL A 200 17.06 -5.64 4.71
C VAL A 200 18.49 -6.01 5.04
N LYS A 201 18.89 -5.87 6.30
CA LYS A 201 20.28 -6.14 6.74
C LYS A 201 20.50 -7.55 7.26
N GLY A 202 19.49 -8.12 7.91
CA GLY A 202 19.59 -9.40 8.62
C GLY A 202 18.79 -10.52 7.97
N ASP A 203 18.88 -11.68 8.59
CA ASP A 203 18.03 -12.83 8.29
C ASP A 203 16.57 -12.55 8.72
N THR A 204 15.61 -12.93 7.86
CA THR A 204 14.17 -12.75 8.09
C THR A 204 13.44 -14.04 8.48
N THR A 205 14.16 -15.16 8.65
CA THR A 205 13.60 -16.48 9.01
C THR A 205 12.66 -16.40 10.21
N THR A 206 13.13 -15.86 11.34
CA THR A 206 12.31 -15.75 12.56
C THR A 206 11.03 -14.94 12.33
N ILE A 207 11.09 -13.87 11.54
CA ILE A 207 9.91 -13.05 11.24
C ILE A 207 8.91 -13.87 10.41
N ARG A 208 9.38 -14.54 9.36
CA ARG A 208 8.55 -15.38 8.48
C ARG A 208 7.88 -16.50 9.25
N GLU A 209 8.65 -17.26 10.02
CA GLU A 209 8.15 -18.41 10.81
C GLU A 209 7.17 -17.97 11.90
N LYS A 210 7.47 -16.91 12.67
CA LYS A 210 6.60 -16.46 13.76
C LYS A 210 5.33 -15.79 13.26
N MET A 211 5.37 -15.15 12.09
CA MET A 211 4.14 -14.63 11.48
C MET A 211 3.23 -15.75 10.99
N ASP A 212 3.82 -16.84 10.48
CA ASP A 212 3.14 -17.99 9.85
C ASP A 212 2.05 -17.54 8.87
N LEU A 213 2.35 -16.48 8.11
CA LEU A 213 1.32 -15.67 7.48
C LEU A 213 0.56 -16.45 6.39
N LEU A 214 1.27 -17.19 5.54
CA LEU A 214 0.65 -17.88 4.42
C LEU A 214 -0.32 -18.96 4.92
N ASN A 215 0.11 -19.78 5.87
CA ASN A 215 -0.73 -20.79 6.50
C ASN A 215 -1.95 -20.17 7.20
N ARG A 216 -1.77 -19.06 7.93
CA ARG A 216 -2.89 -18.34 8.56
C ARG A 216 -3.88 -17.78 7.56
N LEU A 217 -3.42 -17.29 6.41
CA LEU A 217 -4.31 -16.78 5.36
C LEU A 217 -5.09 -17.91 4.67
N GLU A 218 -4.45 -19.05 4.48
CA GLU A 218 -5.04 -20.27 3.90
C GLU A 218 -6.05 -20.92 4.85
N SER A 219 -5.78 -20.91 6.17
CA SER A 219 -6.66 -21.50 7.19
C SER A 219 -7.93 -20.68 7.47
N MET A 220 -8.11 -19.52 6.82
CA MET A 220 -9.31 -18.70 7.03
C MET A 220 -10.56 -19.37 6.44
N LYS A 221 -11.58 -19.49 7.27
CA LYS A 221 -12.89 -20.05 6.91
C LYS A 221 -13.58 -19.18 5.85
N VAL A 222 -13.99 -19.82 4.75
CA VAL A 222 -14.89 -19.21 3.77
C VAL A 222 -16.32 -19.35 4.28
N VAL A 223 -17.09 -18.26 4.20
CA VAL A 223 -18.49 -18.20 4.62
C VAL A 223 -19.38 -17.71 3.48
N PRO A 224 -20.68 -18.05 3.45
CA PRO A 224 -21.61 -17.51 2.47
C PRO A 224 -21.70 -15.98 2.55
N CYS A 225 -21.99 -15.32 1.43
CA CYS A 225 -22.15 -13.86 1.37
C CYS A 225 -23.20 -13.34 2.37
N GLN A 226 -24.27 -14.10 2.62
CA GLN A 226 -25.31 -13.71 3.57
C GLN A 226 -24.76 -13.54 4.99
N ALA A 227 -23.86 -14.43 5.45
CA ALA A 227 -23.24 -14.30 6.76
C ALA A 227 -22.44 -13.01 6.92
N TYR A 228 -21.84 -12.51 5.83
CA TYR A 228 -21.17 -11.22 5.81
C TYR A 228 -22.17 -10.06 5.88
N VAL A 229 -23.27 -10.12 5.12
CA VAL A 229 -24.33 -9.10 5.14
C VAL A 229 -24.95 -8.99 6.54
N ASP A 230 -25.30 -10.12 7.15
CA ASP A 230 -25.88 -10.16 8.50
C ASP A 230 -24.90 -9.57 9.55
N ALA A 231 -23.60 -9.88 9.43
CA ALA A 231 -22.57 -9.33 10.30
C ALA A 231 -22.41 -7.80 10.13
N LEU A 232 -22.52 -7.28 8.91
CA LEU A 232 -22.53 -5.83 8.67
C LEU A 232 -23.76 -5.15 9.30
N THR A 233 -24.95 -5.74 9.15
CA THR A 233 -26.17 -5.22 9.76
C THR A 233 -26.05 -5.20 11.29
N LEU A 234 -25.53 -6.27 11.89
CA LEU A 234 -25.30 -6.32 13.34
C LEU A 234 -24.27 -5.27 13.80
N ARG A 235 -23.22 -5.04 13.02
CA ARG A 235 -22.19 -4.03 13.29
C ARG A 235 -22.79 -2.62 13.26
N GLU A 236 -23.60 -2.31 12.26
CA GLU A 236 -24.24 -1.01 12.10
C GLU A 236 -25.24 -0.73 13.22
N LYS A 237 -26.11 -1.71 13.53
CA LYS A 237 -27.07 -1.63 14.65
C LYS A 237 -26.40 -1.25 15.98
N ASN A 238 -25.21 -1.81 16.23
CA ASN A 238 -24.53 -1.70 17.52
C ASN A 238 -23.38 -0.67 17.55
N HIS A 239 -23.15 0.11 16.48
CA HIS A 239 -21.98 0.99 16.38
C HIS A 239 -21.86 1.98 17.56
N ASN A 240 -22.99 2.54 18.01
CA ASN A 240 -23.06 3.48 19.14
C ASN A 240 -23.75 2.88 20.37
N ALA A 241 -23.92 1.56 20.45
CA ALA A 241 -24.66 0.95 21.55
C ALA A 241 -23.89 1.10 22.88
N GLY A 242 -24.58 1.60 23.91
CA GLY A 242 -24.19 1.46 25.31
C GLY A 242 -24.83 0.22 25.95
N SER A 243 -24.27 -0.29 27.04
CA SER A 243 -24.82 -1.47 27.75
C SER A 243 -25.06 -2.69 26.85
N TYR A 244 -24.07 -3.05 26.02
CA TYR A 244 -24.18 -4.10 25.01
C TYR A 244 -23.28 -5.31 25.33
N VAL A 245 -23.82 -6.51 25.13
CA VAL A 245 -23.06 -7.77 25.17
C VAL A 245 -23.03 -8.34 23.75
N PRO A 246 -21.85 -8.50 23.11
CA PRO A 246 -21.75 -9.03 21.76
C PRO A 246 -22.39 -10.40 21.59
N GLU A 247 -23.20 -10.54 20.54
CA GLU A 247 -23.96 -11.76 20.21
C GLU A 247 -23.20 -12.71 19.26
N GLY A 248 -22.03 -12.28 18.74
CA GLY A 248 -21.26 -13.05 17.77
C GLY A 248 -20.58 -14.29 18.38
N SER A 249 -20.59 -15.41 17.65
CA SER A 249 -19.87 -16.62 18.06
C SER A 249 -18.37 -16.36 18.22
N LEU A 250 -17.80 -16.89 19.29
CA LEU A 250 -16.36 -16.86 19.53
C LEU A 250 -15.62 -17.92 18.69
N ASP A 251 -16.30 -18.87 18.06
CA ASP A 251 -15.66 -20.02 17.38
C ASP A 251 -14.74 -19.62 16.24
N ASN A 252 -15.02 -18.48 15.61
CA ASN A 252 -14.21 -17.95 14.51
C ASN A 252 -13.04 -17.06 15.01
N ILE A 253 -12.81 -16.97 16.31
CA ILE A 253 -11.68 -16.24 16.90
C ILE A 253 -10.55 -17.24 17.17
N TRP A 254 -9.38 -16.98 16.57
CA TRP A 254 -8.20 -17.83 16.75
C TRP A 254 -7.79 -17.97 18.22
N PRO A 255 -7.15 -19.10 18.60
CA PRO A 255 -6.58 -19.29 19.93
C PRO A 255 -5.69 -18.12 20.35
N GLY A 256 -5.80 -17.70 21.60
CA GLY A 256 -5.10 -16.53 22.11
C GLY A 256 -5.59 -15.18 21.58
N GLY A 257 -6.60 -15.14 20.72
CA GLY A 257 -7.23 -13.92 20.21
C GLY A 257 -8.04 -13.19 21.28
N TYR A 258 -7.99 -11.87 21.25
CA TYR A 258 -8.79 -11.01 22.11
C TYR A 258 -10.16 -10.73 21.47
N TYR A 259 -11.19 -10.55 22.30
CA TYR A 259 -12.53 -10.23 21.85
C TYR A 259 -13.22 -9.27 22.81
N LEU A 260 -14.20 -8.52 22.31
CA LEU A 260 -15.05 -7.66 23.15
C LEU A 260 -16.02 -8.55 23.92
N GLU A 261 -16.00 -8.49 25.24
CA GLU A 261 -16.87 -9.28 26.13
C GLU A 261 -18.14 -8.50 26.47
N SER A 262 -18.01 -7.20 26.76
CA SER A 262 -19.15 -6.32 27.03
C SER A 262 -18.78 -4.84 26.94
N ILE A 263 -19.82 -4.01 26.78
CA ILE A 263 -19.81 -2.56 26.94
C ILE A 263 -20.82 -2.26 28.05
N ASP A 264 -20.43 -1.51 29.09
CA ASP A 264 -21.36 -1.15 30.16
C ASP A 264 -22.12 0.17 29.89
N SER A 265 -22.96 0.58 30.84
CA SER A 265 -23.77 1.80 30.75
C SER A 265 -22.97 3.10 30.73
N LYS A 266 -21.66 3.04 30.98
CA LYS A 266 -20.72 4.17 30.90
C LYS A 266 -19.78 4.03 29.72
N TYR A 267 -20.11 3.19 28.73
CA TYR A 267 -19.32 2.94 27.52
C TYR A 267 -17.93 2.33 27.78
N ARG A 268 -17.68 1.78 28.98
CA ARG A 268 -16.41 1.11 29.29
C ARG A 268 -16.43 -0.27 28.66
N ARG A 269 -15.34 -0.63 27.98
CA ARG A 269 -15.21 -1.90 27.24
C ARG A 269 -14.44 -2.92 28.07
N LYS A 270 -15.01 -4.12 28.23
CA LYS A 270 -14.34 -5.28 28.82
C LYS A 270 -13.93 -6.23 27.70
N TYR A 271 -12.71 -6.76 27.79
CA TYR A 271 -12.16 -7.68 26.79
C TYR A 271 -11.84 -9.03 27.40
N GLY A 272 -12.23 -10.09 26.71
CA GLY A 272 -11.82 -11.46 26.98
C GLY A 272 -10.70 -11.90 26.05
N ARG A 273 -10.13 -13.07 26.33
CA ARG A 273 -9.13 -13.72 25.48
C ARG A 273 -9.42 -15.20 25.38
N LYS A 274 -9.44 -15.74 24.16
CA LYS A 274 -9.48 -17.20 23.94
C LYS A 274 -8.26 -17.85 24.60
N PRO A 275 -8.39 -19.08 25.14
CA PRO A 275 -7.24 -19.87 25.56
C PRO A 275 -6.21 -19.95 24.42
N LYS A 276 -4.92 -19.96 24.78
CA LYS A 276 -3.88 -20.30 23.80
C LYS A 276 -3.97 -21.81 23.53
N ALA A 277 -3.68 -22.21 22.29
CA ALA A 277 -3.48 -23.62 21.95
C ALA A 277 -2.19 -24.14 22.60
#